data_AF-A0A8H2RLT6-F1
#
_entry.id   AF-A0A8H2RLT6-F1
#
_cell.length_a   1.000
_cell.length_b   1.000
_cell.length_c   1.000
_cell.angle_alpha   90.00
_cell.angle_beta   90.00
_cell.angle_gamma   90.00
#
_symmetry.space_group_name_H-M   'P 1'
#
loop_
_entity.id
_entity.type
_entity.pdbx_description
1 polymer ?
#
loop_
_entity_poly.entity_id
_entity_poly.type
_entity_poly.pdbx_seq_one_letter_code
_entity_poly.pdbx_strand_id
1 'polypeptide(L)'
;MAMDLTSVLLGLAGAALPLLVLAWQLQRRASTTQADVALLQERLAMAQLAQDGLNAQLESSRDETADLTQANAAKQADLAALRREVELLQIERDDARDAAHAWNIERAGKEAELRRLDAQAASLNAELREQQDSHQQRLNDLQGSRDELRAQFAELAGKIFDEREQRFAETSQQRLGQLLDPLKERIQSFEKRVEESYQNEARERFSLAKELERLQQLNLRLSDEATNLTRALKGQKTQGNWGELILERVLEHAGLEKGREYQTQVNLKGPDGERFQPDVIIYLPGDKQVVVDSKVSLTAYQQYVAAEDEAIGQIAIKQHVLSLRNHVKGLAGKDYKRLDGLHSLDFVLLFVPIEAAFSAALQAEPTLFQEAFDRNIVIVSPTTLLATLRVIDSLWKQERQSQNAREIAERAGWLYDKFVLFIQDLDEVGNRLQQLDKAYSSARNKLTEGRGNLVSRSEQLKLLGARASKSLPADLLERAMTDVDGLVELPE
;
A
#
# COMPACT_ATOMS: atom_id res chain seq x y z
N MET A 1 -41.60 -63.65 171.90
CA MET A 1 -42.90 -63.10 171.50
C MET A 1 -42.75 -62.70 170.03
N ALA A 2 -43.43 -63.40 169.13
CA ALA A 2 -43.31 -63.26 167.69
C ALA A 2 -43.86 -61.90 167.23
N MET A 3 -43.15 -61.23 166.32
CA MET A 3 -43.65 -60.09 165.56
C MET A 3 -43.79 -60.49 164.09
N ASP A 4 -44.96 -60.13 163.59
CA ASP A 4 -45.69 -60.61 162.41
C ASP A 4 -45.06 -60.25 161.05
N LEU A 5 -44.72 -61.26 160.26
CA LEU A 5 -44.21 -61.18 158.88
C LEU A 5 -45.28 -60.70 157.86
N THR A 6 -46.54 -60.61 158.28
CA THR A 6 -47.68 -60.26 157.42
C THR A 6 -47.76 -58.77 157.06
N SER A 7 -47.25 -57.89 157.92
CA SER A 7 -47.28 -56.42 157.72
C SER A 7 -46.29 -55.91 156.67
N VAL A 8 -45.14 -56.59 156.50
CA VAL A 8 -44.11 -56.24 155.50
C VAL A 8 -44.51 -56.67 154.09
N LEU A 9 -45.22 -57.80 153.95
CA LEU A 9 -45.72 -58.30 152.67
C LEU A 9 -46.86 -57.41 152.10
N LEU A 10 -47.69 -56.81 152.96
CA LEU A 10 -48.74 -55.88 152.54
C LEU A 10 -48.18 -54.51 152.08
N GLY A 11 -47.07 -54.04 152.66
CA GLY A 11 -46.38 -52.82 152.22
C GLY A 11 -45.71 -52.96 150.85
N LEU A 12 -45.11 -54.12 150.55
CA LEU A 12 -44.50 -54.41 149.24
C LEU A 12 -45.55 -54.57 148.12
N ALA A 13 -46.72 -55.13 148.42
CA ALA A 13 -47.83 -55.25 147.47
C ALA A 13 -48.43 -53.87 147.10
N GLY A 14 -48.49 -52.93 148.06
CA GLY A 14 -48.95 -51.55 147.82
C GLY A 14 -48.00 -50.70 146.95
N ALA A 15 -46.69 -50.98 147.00
CA ALA A 15 -45.68 -50.28 146.19
C ALA A 15 -45.44 -50.92 144.80
N ALA A 16 -45.70 -52.23 144.64
CA ALA A 16 -45.52 -52.93 143.37
C ALA A 16 -46.55 -52.53 142.30
N LEU A 17 -47.79 -52.23 142.69
CA LEU A 17 -48.85 -51.79 141.78
C LEU A 17 -48.53 -50.46 141.05
N PRO A 18 -48.15 -49.36 141.73
CA PRO A 18 -47.79 -48.12 141.04
C PRO A 18 -46.51 -48.26 140.20
N LEU A 19 -45.54 -49.08 140.62
CA LEU A 19 -44.34 -49.36 139.82
C LEU A 19 -44.64 -50.16 138.56
N LEU A 20 -45.56 -51.13 138.61
CA LEU A 20 -46.04 -51.86 137.44
C LEU A 20 -46.85 -50.97 136.49
N VAL A 21 -47.68 -50.07 137.02
CA VAL A 21 -48.40 -49.08 136.20
C VAL A 21 -47.44 -48.08 135.56
N LEU A 22 -46.40 -47.65 136.27
CA LEU A 22 -45.38 -46.74 135.74
C LEU A 22 -44.50 -47.45 134.69
N ALA A 23 -44.12 -48.71 134.92
CA ALA A 23 -43.42 -49.55 133.95
C ALA A 23 -44.29 -49.81 132.71
N TRP A 24 -45.57 -50.08 132.88
CA TRP A 24 -46.52 -50.22 131.78
C TRP A 24 -46.71 -48.90 131.02
N GLN A 25 -46.79 -47.76 131.70
CA GLN A 25 -46.86 -46.44 131.07
C GLN A 25 -45.56 -46.08 130.34
N LEU A 26 -44.39 -46.39 130.90
CA LEU A 26 -43.10 -46.16 130.26
C LEU A 26 -42.91 -47.09 129.06
N GLN A 27 -43.32 -48.35 129.16
CA GLN A 27 -43.26 -49.31 128.07
C GLN A 27 -44.25 -48.97 126.96
N ARG A 28 -45.44 -48.46 127.31
CA ARG A 28 -46.42 -47.94 126.35
C ARG A 28 -45.95 -46.65 125.69
N ARG A 29 -45.27 -45.75 126.43
CA ARG A 29 -44.63 -44.55 125.86
C ARG A 29 -43.46 -44.92 124.94
N ALA A 30 -42.62 -45.85 125.36
CA ALA A 30 -41.51 -46.35 124.57
C ALA A 30 -42.00 -47.02 123.27
N SER A 31 -43.07 -47.81 123.34
CA SER A 31 -43.68 -48.43 122.16
C SER A 31 -44.34 -47.41 121.24
N THR A 32 -44.99 -46.36 121.78
CA THR A 32 -45.51 -45.26 120.94
C THR A 32 -44.39 -44.46 120.28
N THR A 33 -43.30 -44.16 121.00
CA THR A 33 -42.16 -43.45 120.41
C THR A 33 -41.41 -44.31 119.39
N GLN A 34 -41.33 -45.62 119.59
CA GLN A 34 -40.76 -46.53 118.58
C GLN A 34 -41.65 -46.61 117.34
N ALA A 35 -42.97 -46.62 117.51
CA ALA A 35 -43.91 -46.56 116.39
C ALA A 35 -43.80 -45.23 115.63
N ASP A 36 -43.69 -44.10 116.33
CA ASP A 36 -43.51 -42.78 115.71
C ASP A 36 -42.17 -42.64 114.99
N VAL A 37 -41.09 -43.17 115.57
CA VAL A 37 -39.75 -43.20 114.93
C VAL A 37 -39.76 -44.10 113.69
N ALA A 38 -40.40 -45.27 113.76
CA ALA A 38 -40.55 -46.15 112.60
C ALA A 38 -41.36 -45.47 111.48
N LEU A 39 -42.46 -44.79 111.82
CA LEU A 39 -43.27 -44.03 110.88
C LEU A 39 -42.49 -42.87 110.25
N LEU A 40 -41.68 -42.16 111.04
CA LEU A 40 -40.82 -41.07 110.55
C LEU A 40 -39.70 -41.60 109.65
N GLN A 41 -39.11 -42.75 109.96
CA GLN A 41 -38.12 -43.42 109.10
C GLN A 41 -38.74 -43.88 107.79
N GLU A 42 -39.96 -44.42 107.81
CA GLU A 42 -40.68 -44.81 106.60
C GLU A 42 -41.02 -43.59 105.73
N ARG A 43 -41.47 -42.48 106.35
CA ARG A 43 -41.70 -41.21 105.64
C ARG A 43 -40.42 -40.62 105.07
N LEU A 44 -39.31 -40.70 105.80
CA LEU A 44 -38.00 -40.23 105.34
C LEU A 44 -37.52 -41.08 104.14
N ALA A 45 -37.64 -42.41 104.22
CA ALA A 45 -37.27 -43.31 103.14
C ALA A 45 -38.13 -43.09 101.89
N MET A 46 -39.44 -42.90 102.08
CA MET A 46 -40.36 -42.53 100.98
C MET A 46 -40.01 -41.17 100.36
N ALA A 47 -39.64 -40.18 101.17
CA ALA A 47 -39.21 -38.87 100.68
C ALA A 47 -37.87 -38.94 99.94
N GLN A 48 -36.92 -39.74 100.41
CA GLN A 48 -35.64 -39.98 99.73
C GLN A 48 -35.84 -40.68 98.38
N LEU A 49 -36.66 -41.74 98.35
CA LEU A 49 -37.04 -42.41 97.08
C LEU A 49 -37.73 -41.46 96.10
N ALA A 50 -38.63 -40.60 96.59
CA ALA A 50 -39.27 -39.59 95.75
C ALA A 50 -38.26 -38.55 95.22
N GLN A 51 -37.29 -38.15 96.04
CA GLN A 51 -36.25 -37.21 95.66
C GLN A 51 -35.25 -37.81 94.67
N ASP A 52 -34.88 -39.09 94.85
CA ASP A 52 -34.04 -39.82 93.91
C ASP A 52 -34.76 -40.03 92.56
N GLY A 53 -36.07 -40.34 92.60
CA GLY A 53 -36.90 -40.42 91.40
C GLY A 53 -37.02 -39.09 90.65
N LEU A 54 -37.17 -37.98 91.37
CA LEU A 54 -37.17 -36.63 90.79
C LEU A 54 -35.80 -36.26 90.21
N ASN A 55 -34.71 -36.58 90.91
CA ASN A 55 -33.36 -36.35 90.39
C ASN A 55 -33.08 -37.14 89.12
N ALA A 56 -33.50 -38.42 89.06
CA ALA A 56 -33.38 -39.24 87.86
C ALA A 56 -34.18 -38.67 86.68
N GLN A 57 -35.39 -38.15 86.92
CA GLN A 57 -36.17 -37.44 85.88
C GLN A 57 -35.50 -36.15 85.43
N LEU A 58 -34.89 -35.41 86.35
CA LEU A 58 -34.22 -34.14 86.07
C LEU A 58 -32.91 -34.37 85.29
N GLU A 59 -32.19 -35.45 85.59
CA GLU A 59 -31.01 -35.90 84.85
C GLU A 59 -31.39 -36.39 83.44
N SER A 60 -32.43 -37.23 83.31
CA SER A 60 -32.95 -37.62 82.00
C SER A 60 -33.41 -36.43 81.14
N SER A 61 -34.05 -35.43 81.75
CA SER A 61 -34.46 -34.22 81.04
C SER A 61 -33.26 -33.35 80.65
N ARG A 62 -32.21 -33.28 81.49
CA ARG A 62 -30.96 -32.59 81.15
C ARG A 62 -30.26 -33.25 79.96
N ASP A 63 -30.16 -34.57 79.97
CA ASP A 63 -29.57 -35.32 78.85
C ASP A 63 -30.36 -35.09 77.55
N GLU A 64 -31.69 -35.14 77.61
CA GLU A 64 -32.53 -34.84 76.44
C GLU A 64 -32.34 -33.39 75.94
N THR A 65 -32.21 -32.41 76.84
CA THR A 65 -31.90 -31.03 76.44
C THR A 65 -30.49 -30.89 75.87
N ALA A 66 -29.51 -31.63 76.39
CA ALA A 66 -28.15 -31.64 75.86
C ALA A 66 -28.12 -32.20 74.44
N ASP A 67 -28.79 -33.34 74.20
CA ASP A 67 -28.91 -33.95 72.88
C ASP A 67 -29.63 -33.02 71.89
N LEU A 68 -30.74 -32.40 72.31
CA LEU A 68 -31.48 -31.44 71.47
C LEU A 68 -30.65 -30.20 71.15
N THR A 69 -29.88 -29.67 72.11
CA THR A 69 -29.00 -28.51 71.86
C THR A 69 -27.86 -28.88 70.91
N GLN A 70 -27.27 -30.06 71.05
CA GLN A 70 -26.25 -30.57 70.14
C GLN A 70 -26.80 -30.77 68.72
N ALA A 71 -27.99 -31.37 68.59
CA ALA A 71 -28.66 -31.54 67.30
C ALA A 71 -29.02 -30.19 66.65
N ASN A 72 -29.43 -29.19 67.44
CA ASN A 72 -29.69 -27.84 66.93
C ASN A 72 -28.40 -27.15 66.48
N ALA A 73 -27.31 -27.28 67.23
CA ALA A 73 -26.01 -26.73 66.85
C ALA A 73 -25.50 -27.34 65.53
N ALA A 74 -25.65 -28.65 65.35
CA ALA A 74 -25.31 -29.33 64.10
C ALA A 74 -26.15 -28.80 62.92
N LYS A 75 -27.48 -28.71 63.10
CA LYS A 75 -28.37 -28.15 62.06
C LYS A 75 -28.06 -26.68 61.73
N GLN A 76 -27.68 -25.88 62.72
CA GLN A 76 -27.28 -24.49 62.50
C GLN A 76 -25.96 -24.40 61.72
N ALA A 77 -25.01 -25.29 61.98
CA ALA A 77 -23.77 -25.38 61.22
C ALA A 77 -24.03 -25.78 59.76
N ASP A 78 -24.88 -26.78 59.52
CA ASP A 78 -25.26 -27.21 58.17
C ASP A 78 -25.99 -26.09 57.41
N LEU A 79 -26.91 -25.38 58.05
CA LEU A 79 -27.59 -24.22 57.46
C LEU A 79 -26.61 -23.09 57.14
N ALA A 80 -25.60 -22.86 57.98
CA ALA A 80 -24.57 -21.85 57.71
C ALA A 80 -23.69 -22.24 56.52
N ALA A 81 -23.31 -23.52 56.41
CA ALA A 81 -22.55 -24.04 55.28
C ALA A 81 -23.35 -23.92 53.97
N LEU A 82 -24.62 -24.34 53.98
CA LEU A 82 -25.50 -24.27 52.82
C LEU A 82 -25.77 -22.82 52.37
N ARG A 83 -25.96 -21.89 53.31
CA ARG A 83 -26.10 -20.46 52.99
C ARG A 83 -24.86 -19.93 52.28
N ARG A 84 -23.67 -20.32 52.72
CA ARG A 84 -22.42 -19.88 52.13
C ARG A 84 -22.22 -20.44 50.72
N GLU A 85 -22.61 -21.70 50.51
CA GLU A 85 -22.60 -22.33 49.18
C GLU A 85 -23.57 -21.63 48.22
N VAL A 86 -24.79 -21.31 48.68
CA VAL A 86 -25.77 -20.55 47.87
C VAL A 86 -25.25 -19.16 47.52
N GLU A 87 -24.58 -18.48 48.44
CA GLU A 87 -23.99 -17.15 48.22
C GLU A 87 -22.87 -17.21 47.18
N LEU A 88 -21.99 -18.22 47.24
CA LEU A 88 -20.96 -18.45 46.22
C LEU A 88 -21.55 -18.75 44.84
N LEU A 89 -22.58 -19.61 44.77
CA LEU A 89 -23.27 -19.93 43.51
C LEU A 89 -23.99 -18.71 42.93
N GLN A 90 -24.50 -17.81 43.77
CA GLN A 90 -25.10 -16.54 43.32
C GLN A 90 -24.04 -15.63 42.70
N ILE A 91 -22.87 -15.52 43.33
CA ILE A 91 -21.75 -14.74 42.79
C ILE A 91 -21.30 -15.30 41.44
N GLU A 92 -21.06 -16.62 41.34
CA GLU A 92 -20.66 -17.24 40.07
C GLU A 92 -21.71 -17.04 38.97
N ARG A 93 -23.00 -17.11 39.30
CA ARG A 93 -24.08 -16.87 38.34
C ARG A 93 -24.09 -15.41 37.88
N ASP A 94 -23.88 -14.47 38.79
CA ASP A 94 -23.89 -13.04 38.47
C ASP A 94 -22.66 -12.67 37.64
N ASP A 95 -21.47 -13.19 37.98
CA ASP A 95 -20.25 -13.07 37.17
C ASP A 95 -20.43 -13.66 35.75
N ALA A 96 -21.05 -14.84 35.65
CA ALA A 96 -21.35 -15.46 34.37
C ALA A 96 -22.35 -14.64 33.54
N ARG A 97 -23.32 -14.00 34.19
CA ARG A 97 -24.30 -13.12 33.54
C ARG A 97 -23.64 -11.84 33.02
N ASP A 98 -22.76 -11.25 33.80
CA ASP A 98 -22.02 -10.05 33.40
C ASP A 98 -21.04 -10.35 32.26
N ALA A 99 -20.35 -11.49 32.32
CA ALA A 99 -19.53 -11.97 31.21
C ALA A 99 -20.35 -12.18 29.94
N ALA A 100 -21.53 -12.81 30.03
CA ALA A 100 -22.43 -13.00 28.90
C ALA A 100 -22.92 -11.66 28.32
N HIS A 101 -23.19 -10.66 29.17
CA HIS A 101 -23.54 -9.31 28.72
C HIS A 101 -22.38 -8.63 28.00
N ALA A 102 -21.17 -8.69 28.54
CA ALA A 102 -19.97 -8.11 27.91
C ALA A 102 -19.71 -8.74 26.52
N TRP A 103 -19.82 -10.07 26.41
CA TRP A 103 -19.67 -10.79 25.16
C TRP A 103 -20.74 -10.39 24.12
N ASN A 104 -21.99 -10.20 24.54
CA ASN A 104 -23.04 -9.73 23.65
C ASN A 104 -22.80 -8.31 23.12
N ILE A 105 -22.25 -7.41 23.96
CA ILE A 105 -21.90 -6.05 23.54
C ILE A 105 -20.74 -6.09 22.53
N GLU A 106 -19.69 -6.87 22.81
CA GLU A 106 -18.56 -7.00 21.88
C GLU A 106 -19.00 -7.61 20.53
N ARG A 107 -19.85 -8.64 20.59
CA ARG A 107 -20.43 -9.26 19.40
C ARG A 107 -21.26 -8.26 18.59
N ALA A 108 -22.11 -7.47 19.24
CA ALA A 108 -22.88 -6.42 18.57
C ALA A 108 -21.98 -5.36 17.92
N GLY A 109 -20.87 -4.99 18.58
CA GLY A 109 -19.86 -4.09 18.03
C GLY A 109 -19.19 -4.67 16.78
N LYS A 110 -18.78 -5.94 16.82
CA LYS A 110 -18.20 -6.64 15.66
C LYS A 110 -19.20 -6.79 14.51
N GLU A 111 -20.46 -7.12 14.78
CA GLU A 111 -21.51 -7.21 13.77
C GLU A 111 -21.79 -5.85 13.11
N ALA A 112 -21.72 -4.75 13.86
CA ALA A 112 -21.85 -3.39 13.32
C ALA A 112 -20.65 -3.01 12.42
N GLU A 113 -19.43 -3.32 12.84
CA GLU A 113 -18.22 -3.09 12.04
C GLU A 113 -18.26 -3.91 10.73
N LEU A 114 -18.70 -5.17 10.80
CA LEU A 114 -18.83 -6.03 9.62
C LEU A 114 -19.83 -5.45 8.61
N ARG A 115 -20.99 -4.98 9.08
CA ARG A 115 -21.98 -4.30 8.23
C ARG A 115 -21.43 -3.02 7.60
N ARG A 116 -20.60 -2.27 8.33
CA ARG A 116 -19.95 -1.05 7.81
C ARG A 116 -18.96 -1.40 6.69
N LEU A 117 -18.14 -2.44 6.90
CA LEU A 117 -17.18 -2.92 5.91
C LEU A 117 -17.88 -3.48 4.67
N ASP A 118 -18.95 -4.25 4.84
CA ASP A 118 -19.76 -4.76 3.72
C ASP A 118 -20.39 -3.62 2.90
N ALA A 119 -20.90 -2.58 3.57
CA ALA A 119 -21.43 -1.40 2.89
C ALA A 119 -20.34 -0.64 2.12
N GLN A 120 -19.14 -0.49 2.69
CA GLN A 120 -18.00 0.11 1.99
C GLN A 120 -17.58 -0.74 0.78
N ALA A 121 -17.47 -2.06 0.94
CA ALA A 121 -17.12 -2.96 -0.15
C ALA A 121 -18.16 -2.92 -1.28
N ALA A 122 -19.46 -2.86 -0.94
CA ALA A 122 -20.52 -2.70 -1.92
C ALA A 122 -20.41 -1.36 -2.67
N SER A 123 -20.13 -0.26 -1.96
CA SER A 123 -19.92 1.06 -2.56
C SER A 123 -18.72 1.07 -3.51
N LEU A 124 -17.57 0.55 -3.07
CA LEU A 124 -16.35 0.45 -3.87
C LEU A 124 -16.56 -0.42 -5.12
N ASN A 125 -17.27 -1.53 -5.00
CA ASN A 125 -17.60 -2.37 -6.15
C ASN A 125 -18.56 -1.70 -7.13
N ALA A 126 -19.52 -0.90 -6.64
CA ALA A 126 -20.39 -0.12 -7.51
C ALA A 126 -19.62 0.95 -8.28
N GLU A 127 -18.73 1.67 -7.59
CA GLU A 127 -17.88 2.71 -8.19
C GLU A 127 -16.90 2.12 -9.22
N LEU A 128 -16.32 0.95 -8.93
CA LEU A 128 -15.46 0.23 -9.88
C LEU A 128 -16.23 -0.21 -11.14
N ARG A 129 -17.46 -0.71 -10.98
CA ARG A 129 -18.32 -1.07 -12.14
C ARG A 129 -18.67 0.15 -12.98
N GLU A 130 -19.04 1.26 -12.35
CA GLU A 130 -19.35 2.51 -13.05
C GLU A 130 -18.13 3.04 -13.82
N GLN A 131 -16.93 2.98 -13.22
CA GLN A 131 -15.70 3.33 -13.93
C GLN A 131 -15.42 2.41 -15.12
N GLN A 132 -15.63 1.10 -14.98
CA GLN A 132 -15.45 0.13 -16.06
C GLN A 132 -16.44 0.39 -17.20
N ASP A 133 -17.71 0.60 -16.90
CA ASP A 133 -18.75 0.89 -17.88
C ASP A 133 -18.47 2.22 -18.60
N SER A 134 -18.10 3.27 -17.86
CA SER A 134 -17.68 4.55 -18.45
C SER A 134 -16.47 4.40 -19.36
N HIS A 135 -15.49 3.59 -18.96
CA HIS A 135 -14.30 3.35 -19.76
C HIS A 135 -14.62 2.57 -21.04
N GLN A 136 -15.50 1.57 -20.96
CA GLN A 136 -15.96 0.81 -22.11
C GLN A 136 -16.77 1.69 -23.08
N GLN A 137 -17.61 2.57 -22.54
CA GLN A 137 -18.40 3.49 -23.34
C GLN A 137 -17.50 4.48 -24.09
N ARG A 138 -16.47 5.05 -23.45
CA ARG A 138 -15.46 5.88 -24.12
C ARG A 138 -14.72 5.14 -25.24
N LEU A 139 -14.40 3.86 -25.05
CA LEU A 139 -13.76 3.06 -26.08
C LEU A 139 -14.69 2.86 -27.29
N ASN A 140 -15.97 2.59 -27.04
CA ASN A 140 -16.98 2.45 -28.09
C ASN A 140 -17.20 3.79 -28.83
N ASP A 141 -17.26 4.91 -28.12
CA ASP A 141 -17.41 6.25 -28.72
C ASP A 141 -16.20 6.62 -29.60
N LEU A 142 -14.98 6.27 -29.17
CA LEU A 142 -13.77 6.45 -29.96
C LEU A 142 -13.77 5.57 -31.22
N GLN A 143 -14.23 4.32 -31.12
CA GLN A 143 -14.38 3.44 -32.27
C GLN A 143 -15.43 3.98 -33.26
N GLY A 144 -16.59 4.41 -32.75
CA GLY A 144 -17.64 5.02 -33.56
C GLY A 144 -17.17 6.28 -34.28
N SER A 145 -16.49 7.18 -33.56
CA SER A 145 -15.89 8.39 -34.13
C SER A 145 -14.85 8.07 -35.21
N ARG A 146 -14.07 7.00 -35.03
CA ARG A 146 -13.09 6.54 -36.03
C ARG A 146 -13.77 6.03 -37.30
N ASP A 147 -14.83 5.25 -37.16
CA ASP A 147 -15.56 4.70 -38.29
C ASP A 147 -16.35 5.79 -39.04
N GLU A 148 -16.90 6.76 -38.31
CA GLU A 148 -17.51 7.94 -38.88
C GLU A 148 -16.50 8.81 -39.64
N LEU A 149 -15.32 9.07 -39.07
CA LEU A 149 -14.22 9.74 -39.77
C LEU A 149 -13.82 8.96 -41.03
N ARG A 150 -13.70 7.63 -40.97
CA ARG A 150 -13.40 6.80 -42.16
C ARG A 150 -14.47 6.94 -43.24
N ALA A 151 -15.75 6.94 -42.86
CA ALA A 151 -16.85 7.12 -43.79
C ALA A 151 -16.85 8.53 -44.42
N GLN A 152 -16.66 9.57 -43.60
CA GLN A 152 -16.55 10.96 -44.07
C GLN A 152 -15.33 11.14 -44.98
N PHE A 153 -14.18 10.53 -44.66
CA PHE A 153 -13.01 10.53 -45.54
C PHE A 153 -13.27 9.81 -46.87
N ALA A 154 -13.97 8.68 -46.85
CA ALA A 154 -14.34 7.96 -48.06
C ALA A 154 -15.30 8.78 -48.94
N GLU A 155 -16.27 9.46 -48.34
CA GLU A 155 -17.20 10.33 -49.05
C GLU A 155 -16.53 11.61 -49.58
N LEU A 156 -15.63 12.22 -48.81
CA LEU A 156 -14.84 13.38 -49.25
C LEU A 156 -13.88 12.99 -50.37
N ALA A 157 -13.25 11.82 -50.28
CA ALA A 157 -12.40 11.28 -51.32
C ALA A 157 -13.20 10.99 -52.60
N GLY A 158 -14.39 10.39 -52.48
CA GLY A 158 -15.31 10.17 -53.60
C GLY A 158 -15.74 11.48 -54.27
N LYS A 159 -16.18 12.47 -53.48
CA LYS A 159 -16.56 13.80 -53.99
C LYS A 159 -15.39 14.55 -54.64
N ILE A 160 -14.19 14.51 -54.05
CA ILE A 160 -12.98 15.11 -54.62
C ILE A 160 -12.55 14.39 -55.91
N PHE A 161 -12.73 13.06 -55.99
CA PHE A 161 -12.48 12.28 -57.20
C PHE A 161 -13.50 12.64 -58.30
N ASP A 162 -14.80 12.63 -58.00
CA ASP A 162 -15.87 12.95 -58.96
C ASP A 162 -15.79 14.40 -59.47
N GLU A 163 -15.50 15.36 -58.58
CA GLU A 163 -15.37 16.78 -58.91
C GLU A 163 -14.08 17.09 -59.71
N ARG A 164 -13.05 16.23 -59.61
CA ARG A 164 -11.82 16.33 -60.43
C ARG A 164 -11.87 15.51 -61.72
N GLU A 165 -12.63 14.42 -61.78
CA GLU A 165 -12.79 13.59 -62.98
C GLU A 165 -13.60 14.32 -64.06
N GLN A 166 -14.57 15.16 -63.67
CA GLN A 166 -15.32 16.02 -64.60
C GLN A 166 -14.52 17.20 -65.19
N ARG A 167 -13.36 17.55 -64.62
CA ARG A 167 -12.51 18.68 -65.08
C ARG A 167 -11.16 18.28 -65.68
N PHE A 168 -10.84 16.99 -65.77
CA PHE A 168 -9.45 16.56 -66.09
C PHE A 168 -9.35 15.31 -66.97
N ALA A 169 -10.35 15.05 -67.80
CA ALA A 169 -10.33 13.94 -68.75
C ALA A 169 -9.66 14.35 -70.08
N GLU A 170 -8.31 14.35 -70.13
CA GLU A 170 -7.59 13.90 -71.36
C GLU A 170 -6.05 13.78 -71.26
N THR A 171 -5.35 14.07 -70.16
CA THR A 171 -3.86 13.96 -70.19
C THR A 171 -3.12 13.51 -68.93
N SER A 172 -3.80 13.09 -67.85
CA SER A 172 -3.13 12.93 -66.53
C SER A 172 -3.07 11.51 -65.92
N GLN A 173 -3.46 10.45 -66.64
CA GLN A 173 -3.52 9.10 -66.05
C GLN A 173 -2.13 8.46 -65.84
N GLN A 174 -1.16 8.74 -66.72
CA GLN A 174 0.21 8.20 -66.59
C GLN A 174 1.09 8.97 -65.60
N ARG A 175 0.83 10.26 -65.35
CA ARG A 175 1.65 11.08 -64.42
C ARG A 175 1.22 10.96 -62.95
N LEU A 176 -0.06 10.64 -62.69
CA LEU A 176 -0.59 10.52 -61.33
C LEU A 176 -0.23 9.20 -60.63
N GLY A 177 -0.09 8.09 -61.37
CA GLY A 177 0.36 6.81 -60.78
C GLY A 177 1.74 6.93 -60.10
N GLN A 178 2.69 7.61 -60.77
CA GLN A 178 4.03 7.85 -60.22
C GLN A 178 4.06 8.79 -59.00
N LEU A 179 3.02 9.62 -58.81
CA LEU A 179 2.91 10.54 -57.67
C LEU A 179 2.11 9.95 -56.50
N LEU A 180 1.17 9.04 -56.76
CA LEU A 180 0.28 8.45 -55.76
C LEU A 180 0.80 7.12 -55.19
N ASP A 181 1.57 6.35 -55.96
CA ASP A 181 2.17 5.10 -55.46
C ASP A 181 3.07 5.32 -54.23
N PRO A 182 3.93 6.36 -54.17
CA PRO A 182 4.73 6.65 -52.98
C PRO A 182 3.89 7.04 -51.76
N LEU A 183 2.72 7.66 -51.96
CA LEU A 183 1.82 8.05 -50.89
C LEU A 183 1.10 6.81 -50.31
N LYS A 184 0.65 5.92 -51.19
CA LYS A 184 0.02 4.65 -50.80
C LYS A 184 0.98 3.75 -50.04
N GLU A 185 2.22 3.61 -50.51
CA GLU A 185 3.27 2.87 -49.78
C GLU A 185 3.59 3.52 -48.43
N ARG A 186 3.66 4.86 -48.36
CA ARG A 186 3.91 5.55 -47.10
C ARG A 186 2.77 5.38 -46.09
N ILE A 187 1.52 5.44 -46.53
CA ILE A 187 0.34 5.22 -45.67
C ILE A 187 0.30 3.77 -45.17
N GLN A 188 0.56 2.78 -46.03
CA GLN A 188 0.67 1.38 -45.58
C GLN A 188 1.85 1.18 -44.62
N SER A 189 2.99 1.83 -44.86
CA SER A 189 4.14 1.79 -43.94
C SER A 189 3.87 2.49 -42.61
N PHE A 190 2.98 3.49 -42.60
CA PHE A 190 2.55 4.21 -41.42
C PHE A 190 1.55 3.38 -40.62
N GLU A 191 0.54 2.80 -41.27
CA GLU A 191 -0.43 1.89 -40.65
C GLU A 191 0.28 0.69 -40.01
N LYS A 192 1.22 0.08 -40.73
CA LYS A 192 2.04 -1.02 -40.20
C LYS A 192 2.92 -0.59 -39.03
N ARG A 193 3.53 0.61 -39.08
CA ARG A 193 4.32 1.15 -37.96
C ARG A 193 3.47 1.47 -36.74
N VAL A 194 2.25 1.95 -36.92
CA VAL A 194 1.30 2.22 -35.84
C VAL A 194 0.87 0.91 -35.20
N GLU A 195 0.54 -0.10 -36.00
CA GLU A 195 0.17 -1.43 -35.49
C GLU A 195 1.35 -2.12 -34.77
N GLU A 196 2.56 -2.03 -35.32
CA GLU A 196 3.79 -2.49 -34.66
C GLU A 196 4.07 -1.71 -33.37
N SER A 197 3.81 -0.39 -33.33
CA SER A 197 3.96 0.43 -32.12
C SER A 197 2.96 0.02 -31.03
N TYR A 198 1.71 -0.25 -31.37
CA TYR A 198 0.71 -0.75 -30.42
C TYR A 198 1.05 -2.14 -29.89
N GLN A 199 1.53 -3.03 -30.76
CA GLN A 199 1.99 -4.36 -30.34
C GLN A 199 3.25 -4.26 -29.47
N ASN A 200 4.16 -3.33 -29.76
CA ASN A 200 5.34 -3.08 -28.94
C ASN A 200 4.98 -2.46 -27.59
N GLU A 201 4.03 -1.51 -27.52
CA GLU A 201 3.56 -0.96 -26.24
C GLU A 201 2.87 -2.04 -25.39
N ALA A 202 2.05 -2.90 -26.00
CA ALA A 202 1.45 -4.04 -25.31
C ALA A 202 2.51 -5.04 -24.80
N ARG A 203 3.56 -5.30 -25.60
CA ARG A 203 4.71 -6.12 -25.18
C ARG A 203 5.53 -5.46 -24.08
N GLU A 204 5.73 -4.14 -24.10
CA GLU A 204 6.41 -3.39 -23.05
C GLU A 204 5.63 -3.42 -21.74
N ARG A 205 4.29 -3.32 -21.78
CA ARG A 205 3.44 -3.48 -20.59
C ARG A 205 3.52 -4.91 -20.03
N PHE A 206 3.50 -5.92 -20.90
CA PHE A 206 3.71 -7.31 -20.50
C PHE A 206 5.13 -7.55 -19.96
N SER A 207 6.15 -6.92 -20.54
CA SER A 207 7.52 -7.00 -20.02
C SER A 207 7.65 -6.30 -18.68
N LEU A 208 6.94 -5.18 -18.46
CA LEU A 208 6.93 -4.48 -17.17
C LEU A 208 6.30 -5.35 -16.06
N ALA A 209 5.19 -6.03 -16.36
CA ALA A 209 4.56 -6.99 -15.45
C ALA A 209 5.48 -8.18 -15.14
N LYS A 210 6.15 -8.71 -16.16
CA LYS A 210 7.13 -9.79 -16.01
C LYS A 210 8.38 -9.34 -15.25
N GLU A 211 8.82 -8.09 -15.43
CA GLU A 211 9.93 -7.52 -14.68
C GLU A 211 9.52 -7.23 -13.23
N LEU A 212 8.26 -6.86 -12.96
CA LEU A 212 7.69 -6.78 -11.61
C LEU A 212 7.67 -8.16 -10.91
N GLU A 213 7.25 -9.20 -11.62
CA GLU A 213 7.27 -10.58 -11.12
C GLU A 213 8.72 -11.05 -10.88
N ARG A 214 9.63 -10.73 -11.80
CA ARG A 214 11.07 -10.99 -11.64
C ARG A 214 11.64 -10.25 -10.44
N LEU A 215 11.23 -9.00 -10.21
CA LEU A 215 11.62 -8.24 -9.03
C LEU A 215 11.08 -8.84 -7.73
N GLN A 216 9.84 -9.30 -7.73
CA GLN A 216 9.27 -10.01 -6.57
C GLN A 216 10.08 -11.28 -6.27
N GLN A 217 10.40 -12.08 -7.29
CA GLN A 217 11.22 -13.28 -7.14
C GLN A 217 12.66 -12.96 -6.73
N LEU A 218 13.25 -11.90 -7.27
CA LEU A 218 14.58 -11.44 -6.89
C LEU A 218 14.57 -10.93 -5.45
N ASN A 219 13.52 -10.24 -5.02
CA ASN A 219 13.38 -9.74 -3.66
C ASN A 219 13.25 -10.89 -2.64
N LEU A 220 12.47 -11.93 -2.98
CA LEU A 220 12.39 -13.14 -2.18
C LEU A 220 13.76 -13.83 -2.08
N ARG A 221 14.47 -14.00 -3.21
CA ARG A 221 15.82 -14.59 -3.22
C ARG A 221 16.85 -13.76 -2.48
N LEU A 222 16.84 -12.44 -2.66
CA LEU A 222 17.73 -11.52 -1.96
C LEU A 222 17.43 -11.48 -0.46
N SER A 223 16.17 -11.58 -0.06
CA SER A 223 15.78 -11.69 1.36
C SER A 223 16.27 -13.00 1.99
N ASP A 224 16.14 -14.11 1.27
CA ASP A 224 16.64 -15.43 1.70
C ASP A 224 18.18 -15.46 1.75
N GLU A 225 18.85 -14.95 0.71
CA GLU A 225 20.31 -14.82 0.65
C GLU A 225 20.83 -13.85 1.72
N ALA A 226 20.16 -12.72 1.95
CA ALA A 226 20.48 -11.78 3.01
C ALA A 226 20.37 -12.43 4.39
N THR A 227 19.30 -13.19 4.64
CA THR A 227 19.09 -13.88 5.92
C THR A 227 20.15 -14.97 6.15
N ASN A 228 20.45 -15.76 5.13
CA ASN A 228 21.47 -16.80 5.20
C ASN A 228 22.90 -16.23 5.31
N LEU A 229 23.21 -15.16 4.59
CA LEU A 229 24.51 -14.51 4.62
C LEU A 229 24.73 -13.71 5.91
N THR A 230 23.67 -13.13 6.47
CA THR A 230 23.68 -12.49 7.80
C THR A 230 24.02 -13.50 8.89
N ARG A 231 23.64 -14.77 8.72
CA ARG A 231 24.05 -15.87 9.61
C ARG A 231 25.50 -16.30 9.39
N ALA A 232 26.05 -16.12 8.18
CA ALA A 232 27.39 -16.53 7.78
C ALA A 232 28.50 -15.46 7.99
N LEU A 233 28.16 -14.17 7.89
CA LEU A 233 29.11 -13.05 8.02
C LEU A 233 29.24 -12.58 9.47
N LYS A 234 30.29 -13.04 10.16
CA LYS A 234 30.73 -12.50 11.46
C LYS A 234 31.78 -11.41 11.25
N GLY A 235 31.40 -10.13 11.30
CA GLY A 235 32.33 -8.98 11.29
C GLY A 235 31.74 -7.65 10.79
N GLN A 236 32.10 -6.54 11.43
CA GLN A 236 31.52 -5.20 11.15
C GLN A 236 31.99 -4.58 9.82
N LYS A 237 33.24 -4.84 9.39
CA LYS A 237 33.79 -4.33 8.11
C LYS A 237 33.21 -5.05 6.89
N THR A 238 32.96 -6.36 6.99
CA THR A 238 32.39 -7.15 5.90
C THR A 238 30.90 -6.85 5.70
N GLN A 239 30.18 -6.50 6.76
CA GLN A 239 28.78 -6.04 6.68
C GLN A 239 28.64 -4.70 5.94
N GLY A 240 29.51 -3.72 6.21
CA GLY A 240 29.49 -2.43 5.52
C GLY A 240 29.70 -2.57 4.01
N ASN A 241 30.75 -3.28 3.60
CA ASN A 241 31.04 -3.54 2.19
C ASN A 241 29.92 -4.34 1.50
N TRP A 242 29.20 -5.18 2.23
CA TRP A 242 28.07 -5.93 1.69
C TRP A 242 26.84 -5.04 1.49
N GLY A 243 26.56 -4.12 2.41
CA GLY A 243 25.52 -3.10 2.24
C GLY A 243 25.75 -2.23 0.99
N GLU A 244 26.99 -1.82 0.76
CA GLU A 244 27.39 -1.07 -0.44
C GLU A 244 27.21 -1.90 -1.72
N LEU A 245 27.60 -3.17 -1.72
CA LEU A 245 27.42 -4.07 -2.87
C LEU A 245 25.94 -4.28 -3.22
N ILE A 246 25.08 -4.44 -2.22
CA ILE A 246 23.64 -4.57 -2.42
C ILE A 246 23.06 -3.27 -2.97
N LEU A 247 23.49 -2.11 -2.43
CA LEU A 247 23.09 -0.81 -2.93
C LEU A 247 23.46 -0.63 -4.41
N GLU A 248 24.70 -0.96 -4.80
CA GLU A 248 25.16 -0.90 -6.19
C GLU A 248 24.33 -1.81 -7.10
N ARG A 249 24.06 -3.05 -6.68
CA ARG A 249 23.19 -3.96 -7.45
C ARG A 249 21.77 -3.43 -7.62
N VAL A 250 21.18 -2.82 -6.58
CA VAL A 250 19.83 -2.25 -6.66
C VAL A 250 19.79 -1.08 -7.66
N LEU A 251 20.84 -0.24 -7.68
CA LEU A 251 20.98 0.86 -8.64
C LEU A 251 21.12 0.36 -10.08
N GLU A 252 21.96 -0.65 -10.32
CA GLU A 252 22.11 -1.28 -11.63
C GLU A 252 20.80 -1.91 -12.12
N HIS A 253 20.06 -2.61 -11.25
CA HIS A 253 18.77 -3.22 -11.60
C HIS A 253 17.66 -2.19 -11.84
N ALA A 254 17.75 -1.01 -11.23
CA ALA A 254 16.87 0.11 -11.55
C ALA A 254 17.14 0.70 -12.94
N GLY A 255 18.19 0.23 -13.63
CA GLY A 255 18.58 0.71 -14.96
C GLY A 255 19.50 1.94 -14.91
N LEU A 256 20.06 2.28 -13.75
CA LEU A 256 20.97 3.41 -13.63
C LEU A 256 22.40 3.03 -14.07
N GLU A 257 23.03 3.91 -14.85
CA GLU A 257 24.40 3.80 -15.32
C GLU A 257 25.39 4.54 -14.39
N LYS A 258 26.41 3.82 -13.93
CA LYS A 258 27.50 4.37 -13.10
C LYS A 258 28.29 5.43 -13.86
N GLY A 259 28.56 6.55 -13.22
CA GLY A 259 29.29 7.70 -13.79
C GLY A 259 28.39 8.70 -14.52
N ARG A 260 27.20 8.30 -14.98
CA ARG A 260 26.20 9.20 -15.58
C ARG A 260 25.07 9.52 -14.61
N GLU A 261 24.35 8.50 -14.14
CA GLU A 261 23.12 8.67 -13.34
C GLU A 261 23.38 8.49 -11.85
N TYR A 262 24.48 7.83 -11.47
CA TYR A 262 24.95 7.82 -10.09
C TYR A 262 26.48 7.77 -10.01
N GLN A 263 27.03 8.24 -8.90
CA GLN A 263 28.43 8.10 -8.55
C GLN A 263 28.58 7.55 -7.13
N THR A 264 29.57 6.70 -6.95
CA THR A 264 29.91 6.07 -5.67
C THR A 264 31.09 6.80 -5.02
N GLN A 265 31.09 6.92 -3.70
CA GLN A 265 32.25 7.37 -2.89
C GLN A 265 32.82 8.76 -3.27
N VAL A 266 31.95 9.68 -3.69
CA VAL A 266 32.35 11.05 -4.06
C VAL A 266 32.89 11.79 -2.85
N ASN A 267 34.05 12.44 -2.99
CA ASN A 267 34.61 13.27 -1.93
C ASN A 267 34.12 14.69 -2.07
N LEU A 268 33.29 15.12 -1.14
CA LEU A 268 32.75 16.47 -1.08
C LEU A 268 33.45 17.25 0.04
N LYS A 269 33.72 18.53 -0.22
CA LYS A 269 34.29 19.44 0.78
C LYS A 269 33.21 20.39 1.25
N GLY A 270 33.05 20.48 2.56
CA GLY A 270 32.21 21.49 3.19
C GLY A 270 32.85 22.87 3.13
N PRO A 271 32.05 23.94 3.34
CA PRO A 271 32.52 25.32 3.40
C PRO A 271 33.58 25.55 4.48
N ASP A 272 33.59 24.74 5.54
CA ASP A 272 34.56 24.78 6.65
C ASP A 272 35.77 23.84 6.45
N GLY A 273 35.91 23.22 5.26
CA GLY A 273 37.01 22.30 4.94
C GLY A 273 36.82 20.85 5.42
N GLU A 274 35.68 20.55 6.06
CA GLU A 274 35.31 19.20 6.47
C GLU A 274 35.06 18.29 5.26
N ARG A 275 35.51 17.03 5.34
CA ARG A 275 35.38 16.05 4.25
C ARG A 275 34.13 15.20 4.47
N PHE A 276 33.18 15.30 3.55
CA PHE A 276 31.98 14.48 3.52
C PHE A 276 32.12 13.46 2.39
N GLN A 277 31.87 12.19 2.70
CA GLN A 277 31.90 11.11 1.73
C GLN A 277 30.59 10.35 1.84
N PRO A 278 29.55 10.72 1.07
CA PRO A 278 28.38 9.88 0.91
C PRO A 278 28.74 8.58 0.16
N ASP A 279 28.00 7.51 0.45
CA ASP A 279 28.22 6.22 -0.20
C ASP A 279 27.84 6.30 -1.68
N VAL A 280 26.67 6.89 -1.99
CA VAL A 280 26.19 7.11 -3.37
C VAL A 280 25.51 8.48 -3.52
N ILE A 281 25.74 9.12 -4.67
CA ILE A 281 25.01 10.29 -5.15
C ILE A 281 24.29 9.90 -6.45
N ILE A 282 22.98 10.17 -6.51
CA ILE A 282 22.12 9.90 -7.65
C ILE A 282 21.73 11.23 -8.29
N TYR A 283 21.93 11.35 -9.59
CA TYR A 283 21.57 12.53 -10.37
C TYR A 283 20.14 12.40 -10.92
N LEU A 284 19.35 13.45 -10.71
CA LEU A 284 17.96 13.56 -11.12
C LEU A 284 17.79 14.61 -12.23
N PRO A 285 16.67 14.57 -12.98
CA PRO A 285 16.35 15.60 -13.95
C PRO A 285 16.31 17.00 -13.31
N GLY A 286 16.73 18.02 -14.07
CA GLY A 286 16.77 19.41 -13.61
C GLY A 286 17.91 19.71 -12.63
N ASP A 287 19.08 19.10 -12.86
CA ASP A 287 20.31 19.22 -12.06
C ASP A 287 20.18 18.83 -10.59
N LYS A 288 19.08 18.18 -10.19
CA LYS A 288 18.86 17.77 -8.81
C LYS A 288 19.68 16.54 -8.42
N GLN A 289 19.99 16.39 -7.14
CA GLN A 289 20.79 15.27 -6.64
C GLN A 289 20.15 14.63 -5.40
N VAL A 290 20.31 13.32 -5.24
CA VAL A 290 19.88 12.58 -4.03
C VAL A 290 21.07 11.85 -3.46
N VAL A 291 21.28 12.05 -2.16
CA VAL A 291 22.34 11.37 -1.42
C VAL A 291 21.78 10.10 -0.79
N VAL A 292 22.52 8.99 -0.92
CA VAL A 292 22.21 7.72 -0.27
C VAL A 292 23.36 7.31 0.64
N ASP A 293 23.04 6.99 1.89
CA ASP A 293 23.98 6.47 2.90
C ASP A 293 23.50 5.08 3.35
N SER A 294 24.40 4.09 3.35
CA SER A 294 24.09 2.67 3.56
C SER A 294 24.61 2.10 4.88
N LYS A 295 25.16 2.94 5.77
CA LYS A 295 25.99 2.50 6.89
C LYS A 295 25.21 2.10 8.15
N VAL A 296 24.22 1.23 7.98
CA VAL A 296 23.39 0.72 9.08
C VAL A 296 24.02 -0.52 9.71
N SER A 297 24.29 -0.47 11.03
CA SER A 297 24.73 -1.67 11.77
C SER A 297 23.59 -2.66 11.98
N LEU A 298 23.79 -3.91 11.57
CA LEU A 298 22.82 -5.00 11.67
C LEU A 298 23.08 -5.96 12.84
N THR A 299 24.03 -5.64 13.72
CA THR A 299 24.47 -6.53 14.80
C THR A 299 23.36 -6.81 15.81
N ALA A 300 22.56 -5.80 16.15
CA ALA A 300 21.43 -5.96 17.07
C ALA A 300 20.29 -6.77 16.44
N TYR A 301 20.03 -6.59 15.14
CA TYR A 301 19.06 -7.42 14.41
C TYR A 301 19.49 -8.89 14.34
N GLN A 302 20.77 -9.17 14.13
CA GLN A 302 21.32 -10.52 14.19
C GLN A 302 21.06 -11.18 15.55
N GLN A 303 21.31 -10.45 16.63
CA GLN A 303 21.05 -10.95 17.99
C GLN A 303 19.57 -11.19 18.23
N TYR A 304 18.69 -10.34 17.69
CA TYR A 304 17.24 -10.52 17.76
C TYR A 304 16.80 -11.81 17.06
N VAL A 305 17.26 -12.04 15.83
CA VAL A 305 16.91 -13.25 15.06
C VAL A 305 17.53 -14.53 15.66
N ALA A 306 18.69 -14.42 16.31
CA ALA A 306 19.36 -15.55 16.94
C ALA A 306 18.93 -15.79 18.40
N ALA A 307 18.06 -14.96 18.97
CA ALA A 307 17.60 -15.10 20.34
C ALA A 307 16.62 -16.27 20.47
N GLU A 308 16.94 -17.22 21.34
CA GLU A 308 16.04 -18.34 21.70
C GLU A 308 15.10 -17.96 22.85
N ASP A 309 15.46 -16.94 23.63
CA ASP A 309 14.67 -16.38 24.73
C ASP A 309 14.00 -15.06 24.30
N GLU A 310 12.69 -14.96 24.54
CA GLU A 310 11.89 -13.79 24.23
C GLU A 310 12.38 -12.51 24.95
N ALA A 311 12.90 -12.63 26.17
CA ALA A 311 13.45 -11.49 26.91
C ALA A 311 14.71 -10.93 26.24
N ILE A 312 15.58 -11.81 25.74
CA ILE A 312 16.80 -11.43 25.00
C ILE A 312 16.42 -10.82 23.64
N GLY A 313 15.41 -11.38 22.97
CA GLY A 313 14.86 -10.83 21.72
C GLY A 313 14.35 -9.41 21.90
N GLN A 314 13.56 -9.14 22.95
CA GLN A 314 13.03 -7.81 23.23
C GLN A 314 14.12 -6.75 23.52
N ILE A 315 15.23 -7.15 24.13
CA ILE A 315 16.38 -6.26 24.35
C ILE A 315 17.08 -5.96 23.01
N ALA A 316 17.33 -7.00 22.22
CA ALA A 316 18.04 -6.88 20.94
C ALA A 316 17.28 -6.02 19.93
N ILE A 317 15.95 -6.16 19.83
CA ILE A 317 15.15 -5.33 18.91
C ILE A 317 15.13 -3.86 19.32
N LYS A 318 15.07 -3.56 20.63
CA LYS A 318 15.18 -2.18 21.14
C LYS A 318 16.55 -1.56 20.83
N GLN A 319 17.62 -2.35 20.93
CA GLN A 319 18.96 -1.92 20.54
C GLN A 319 19.07 -1.67 19.02
N HIS A 320 18.39 -2.47 18.21
CA HIS A 320 18.32 -2.26 16.75
C HIS A 320 17.60 -0.96 16.38
N VAL A 321 16.43 -0.69 16.97
CA VAL A 321 15.70 0.58 16.81
C VAL A 321 16.57 1.76 17.25
N LEU A 322 17.25 1.65 18.40
CA LEU A 322 18.13 2.71 18.90
C LEU A 322 19.32 2.97 17.96
N SER A 323 19.90 1.91 17.40
CA SER A 323 20.97 2.01 16.40
C SER A 323 20.51 2.81 15.17
N LEU A 324 19.36 2.45 14.58
CA LEU A 324 18.76 3.18 13.46
C LEU A 324 18.49 4.64 13.81
N ARG A 325 17.89 4.90 14.98
CA ARG A 325 17.60 6.26 15.44
C ARG A 325 18.87 7.10 15.62
N ASN A 326 19.95 6.51 16.11
CA ASN A 326 21.25 7.18 16.24
C ASN A 326 21.87 7.47 14.86
N HIS A 327 21.73 6.56 13.90
CA HIS A 327 22.16 6.79 12.52
C HIS A 327 21.38 7.92 11.86
N VAL A 328 20.06 7.96 12.02
CA VAL A 328 19.21 9.07 11.56
C VAL A 328 19.67 10.39 12.19
N LYS A 329 19.89 10.44 13.50
CA LYS A 329 20.41 11.65 14.17
C LYS A 329 21.78 12.08 13.66
N GLY A 330 22.69 11.13 13.48
CA GLY A 330 24.04 11.39 12.97
C GLY A 330 24.03 11.91 11.53
N LEU A 331 23.15 11.37 10.69
CA LEU A 331 22.99 11.79 9.31
C LEU A 331 22.31 13.17 9.20
N ALA A 332 21.34 13.46 10.07
CA ALA A 332 20.67 14.76 10.11
C ALA A 332 21.64 15.89 10.52
N GLY A 333 22.67 15.56 11.32
CA GLY A 333 23.73 16.50 11.67
C GLY A 333 24.74 16.76 10.55
N LYS A 334 24.80 15.89 9.53
CA LYS A 334 25.62 16.10 8.33
C LYS A 334 24.76 16.90 7.34
N ASP A 335 24.90 18.20 7.39
CA ASP A 335 24.10 19.12 6.57
C ASP A 335 24.58 19.12 5.10
N TYR A 336 24.28 18.03 4.37
CA TYR A 336 24.64 17.86 2.96
C TYR A 336 24.08 18.98 2.06
N LYS A 337 23.13 19.77 2.56
CA LYS A 337 22.54 20.93 1.89
C LYS A 337 23.53 22.09 1.73
N ARG A 338 24.58 22.16 2.58
CA ARG A 338 25.56 23.25 2.60
C ARG A 338 26.83 22.94 1.80
N LEU A 339 26.90 21.81 1.12
CA LEU A 339 28.07 21.40 0.34
C LEU A 339 28.08 22.12 -1.01
N ASP A 340 29.21 22.75 -1.35
CA ASP A 340 29.37 23.45 -2.64
C ASP A 340 29.23 22.48 -3.81
N GLY A 341 28.38 22.81 -4.78
CA GLY A 341 28.16 22.02 -6.01
C GLY A 341 27.07 20.94 -5.93
N LEU A 342 26.38 20.82 -4.79
CA LEU A 342 25.23 19.93 -4.62
C LEU A 342 23.92 20.70 -4.78
N HIS A 343 23.17 20.41 -5.84
CA HIS A 343 21.77 20.82 -5.98
C HIS A 343 20.87 19.70 -5.43
N SER A 344 21.04 19.34 -4.16
CA SER A 344 20.34 18.20 -3.58
C SER A 344 18.85 18.47 -3.35
N LEU A 345 18.03 17.42 -3.45
CA LEU A 345 16.68 17.43 -2.88
C LEU A 345 16.77 17.61 -1.35
N ASP A 346 15.68 18.10 -0.75
CA ASP A 346 15.64 18.43 0.67
C ASP A 346 15.85 17.23 1.62
N PHE A 347 15.95 16.00 1.10
CA PHE A 347 16.02 14.75 1.87
C PHE A 347 17.21 13.85 1.49
N VAL A 348 17.67 13.06 2.47
CA VAL A 348 18.71 12.03 2.32
C VAL A 348 18.10 10.64 2.49
N LEU A 349 18.51 9.68 1.66
CA LEU A 349 18.06 8.29 1.76
C LEU A 349 18.98 7.50 2.70
N LEU A 350 18.42 6.95 3.77
CA LEU A 350 19.12 5.98 4.63
C LEU A 350 18.78 4.56 4.17
N PHE A 351 19.74 3.86 3.58
CA PHE A 351 19.55 2.53 3.04
C PHE A 351 19.77 1.44 4.10
N VAL A 352 18.77 0.60 4.30
CA VAL A 352 18.84 -0.60 5.15
C VAL A 352 18.88 -1.82 4.24
N PRO A 353 20.00 -2.56 4.17
CA PRO A 353 20.19 -3.61 3.16
C PRO A 353 19.34 -4.87 3.41
N ILE A 354 18.76 -5.03 4.61
CA ILE A 354 17.88 -6.15 4.95
C ILE A 354 16.47 -5.64 5.23
N GLU A 355 15.54 -6.03 4.36
CA GLU A 355 14.13 -5.66 4.45
C GLU A 355 13.49 -6.12 5.77
N ALA A 356 13.75 -7.37 6.18
CA ALA A 356 13.25 -7.92 7.43
C ALA A 356 13.77 -7.16 8.67
N ALA A 357 15.00 -6.62 8.62
CA ALA A 357 15.54 -5.79 9.70
C ALA A 357 14.83 -4.44 9.79
N PHE A 358 14.45 -3.86 8.65
CA PHE A 358 13.68 -2.63 8.61
C PHE A 358 12.24 -2.85 9.10
N SER A 359 11.58 -3.91 8.61
CA SER A 359 10.22 -4.28 9.01
C SER A 359 10.12 -4.57 10.52
N ALA A 360 11.07 -5.33 11.08
CA ALA A 360 11.12 -5.60 12.52
C ALA A 360 11.30 -4.32 13.35
N ALA A 361 12.09 -3.35 12.87
CA ALA A 361 12.26 -2.07 13.55
C ALA A 361 10.97 -1.24 13.54
N LEU A 362 10.23 -1.20 12.42
CA LEU A 362 8.95 -0.49 12.32
C LEU A 362 7.84 -1.14 13.15
N GLN A 363 7.82 -2.47 13.24
CA GLN A 363 6.86 -3.17 14.10
C GLN A 363 7.12 -2.87 15.58
N ALA A 364 8.39 -2.81 15.98
CA ALA A 364 8.78 -2.49 17.35
C ALA A 364 8.57 -1.00 17.70
N GLU A 365 8.78 -0.10 16.72
CA GLU A 365 8.61 1.35 16.89
C GLU A 365 8.01 1.99 15.64
N PRO A 366 6.66 2.12 15.57
CA PRO A 366 5.99 2.71 14.41
C PRO A 366 6.33 4.18 14.16
N THR A 367 6.75 4.94 15.18
CA THR A 367 7.09 6.37 15.05
C THR A 367 8.44 6.62 14.37
N LEU A 368 9.30 5.60 14.25
CA LEU A 368 10.66 5.74 13.74
C LEU A 368 10.69 6.32 12.32
N PHE A 369 9.73 5.95 11.47
CA PHE A 369 9.63 6.48 10.11
C PHE A 369 9.33 7.98 10.11
N GLN A 370 8.34 8.41 10.89
CA GLN A 370 7.96 9.82 10.99
C GLN A 370 9.09 10.65 11.61
N GLU A 371 9.75 10.14 12.66
CA GLU A 371 10.89 10.80 13.30
C GLU A 371 12.06 11.04 12.34
N ALA A 372 12.31 10.10 11.43
CA ALA A 372 13.32 10.24 10.38
C ALA A 372 12.87 11.24 9.32
N PHE A 373 11.61 11.14 8.87
CA PHE A 373 11.03 12.00 7.85
C PHE A 373 11.03 13.48 8.26
N ASP A 374 10.67 13.79 9.51
CA ASP A 374 10.67 15.15 10.07
C ASP A 374 12.09 15.76 10.11
N ARG A 375 13.13 14.93 10.05
CA ARG A 375 14.55 15.32 9.96
C ARG A 375 15.06 15.31 8.53
N ASN A 376 14.18 15.19 7.55
CA ASN A 376 14.46 15.03 6.12
C ASN A 376 15.31 13.79 5.79
N ILE A 377 15.09 12.69 6.51
CA ILE A 377 15.74 11.41 6.23
C ILE A 377 14.67 10.39 5.90
N VAL A 378 14.77 9.77 4.74
CA VAL A 378 13.86 8.72 4.32
C VAL A 378 14.58 7.39 4.45
N ILE A 379 14.09 6.52 5.35
CA ILE A 379 14.63 5.17 5.49
C ILE A 379 14.08 4.31 4.36
N VAL A 380 14.96 3.68 3.58
CA VAL A 380 14.60 2.88 2.42
C VAL A 380 15.20 1.47 2.50
N SER A 381 14.39 0.48 2.16
CA SER A 381 14.80 -0.91 1.91
C SER A 381 15.17 -1.12 0.43
N PRO A 382 15.75 -2.26 0.02
CA PRO A 382 15.99 -2.57 -1.39
C PRO A 382 14.75 -2.39 -2.28
N THR A 383 13.58 -2.86 -1.84
CA THR A 383 12.32 -2.71 -2.58
C THR A 383 11.90 -1.25 -2.71
N THR A 384 11.94 -0.52 -1.60
CA THR A 384 11.48 0.86 -1.54
C THR A 384 12.41 1.79 -2.33
N LEU A 385 13.71 1.55 -2.24
CA LEU A 385 14.72 2.25 -3.04
C LEU A 385 14.49 1.97 -4.53
N LEU A 386 14.32 0.71 -4.92
CA LEU A 386 14.06 0.35 -6.30
C LEU A 386 12.79 0.99 -6.86
N ALA A 387 11.70 1.00 -6.08
CA ALA A 387 10.46 1.67 -6.46
C ALA A 387 10.68 3.18 -6.65
N THR A 388 11.40 3.82 -5.73
CA THR A 388 11.77 5.24 -5.81
C THR A 388 12.61 5.52 -7.07
N LEU A 389 13.58 4.66 -7.36
CA LEU A 389 14.44 4.80 -8.54
C LEU A 389 13.70 4.56 -9.85
N ARG A 390 12.70 3.68 -9.89
CA ARG A 390 11.83 3.52 -11.08
C ARG A 390 10.99 4.76 -11.35
N VAL A 391 10.50 5.42 -10.30
CA VAL A 391 9.81 6.71 -10.46
C VAL A 391 10.78 7.74 -11.03
N ILE A 392 12.02 7.78 -10.53
CA ILE A 392 13.09 8.64 -11.05
C ILE A 392 13.42 8.33 -12.52
N ASP A 393 13.57 7.06 -12.91
CA ASP A 393 13.82 6.67 -14.32
C ASP A 393 12.65 7.07 -15.23
N SER A 394 11.41 6.93 -14.76
CA SER A 394 10.23 7.40 -15.50
C SER A 394 10.28 8.92 -15.74
N LEU A 395 10.73 9.71 -14.75
CA LEU A 395 10.94 11.15 -14.92
C LEU A 395 12.04 11.44 -15.94
N TRP A 396 13.15 10.68 -15.93
CA TRP A 396 14.21 10.80 -16.95
C TRP A 396 13.72 10.48 -18.37
N LYS A 397 12.91 9.44 -18.53
CA LYS A 397 12.29 9.12 -19.83
C LYS A 397 11.39 10.24 -20.33
N GLN A 398 10.58 10.82 -19.45
CA GLN A 398 9.71 11.95 -19.79
C GLN A 398 10.52 13.19 -20.18
N GLU A 399 11.57 13.53 -19.44
CA GLU A 399 12.44 14.67 -19.76
C GLU A 399 13.14 14.49 -21.12
N ARG A 400 13.71 13.30 -21.39
CA ARG A 400 14.31 12.99 -22.70
C ARG A 400 13.31 13.10 -23.84
N GLN A 401 12.07 12.63 -23.65
CA GLN A 401 11.00 12.79 -24.64
C GLN A 401 10.67 14.25 -24.89
N SER A 402 10.58 15.08 -23.85
CA SER A 402 10.35 16.52 -23.95
C SER A 402 11.46 17.22 -24.74
N GLN A 403 12.73 16.93 -24.42
CA GLN A 403 13.89 17.49 -25.13
C GLN A 403 13.91 17.09 -26.61
N ASN A 404 13.71 15.80 -26.89
CA ASN A 404 13.65 15.30 -28.26
C ASN A 404 12.47 15.91 -29.04
N ALA A 405 11.30 16.07 -28.42
CA ALA A 405 10.15 16.70 -29.07
C ALA A 405 10.44 18.17 -29.43
N ARG A 406 11.14 18.90 -28.56
CA ARG A 406 11.56 20.27 -28.81
C ARG A 406 12.57 20.37 -29.96
N GLU A 407 13.55 19.48 -29.99
CA GLU A 407 14.53 19.43 -31.08
C GLU A 407 13.86 19.04 -32.43
N ILE A 408 12.92 18.10 -32.41
CA ILE A 408 12.12 17.74 -33.58
C ILE A 408 11.32 18.95 -34.07
N ALA A 409 10.67 19.69 -33.17
CA ALA A 409 9.90 20.88 -33.54
C ALA A 409 10.78 21.97 -34.17
N GLU A 410 11.98 22.21 -33.62
CA GLU A 410 12.93 23.16 -34.16
C GLU A 410 13.42 22.74 -35.56
N ARG A 411 13.83 21.48 -35.73
CA ARG A 411 14.24 20.94 -37.03
C ARG A 411 13.10 20.95 -38.05
N ALA A 412 11.87 20.67 -37.62
CA ALA A 412 10.68 20.75 -38.47
C ALA A 412 10.39 22.19 -38.90
N GLY A 413 10.59 23.17 -38.02
CA GLY A 413 10.52 24.60 -38.35
C GLY A 413 11.51 24.98 -39.44
N TRP A 414 12.80 24.60 -39.29
CA TRP A 414 13.81 24.87 -40.31
C TRP A 414 13.50 24.19 -41.65
N LEU A 415 12.95 22.97 -41.62
CA LEU A 415 12.53 22.27 -42.82
C LEU A 415 11.37 23.00 -43.51
N TYR A 416 10.39 23.48 -42.75
CA TYR A 416 9.27 24.26 -43.27
C TYR A 416 9.76 25.55 -43.94
N ASP A 417 10.64 26.30 -43.29
CA ASP A 417 11.22 27.52 -43.85
C ASP A 417 11.96 27.24 -45.16
N LYS A 418 12.75 26.16 -45.21
CA LYS A 418 13.42 25.73 -46.44
C LYS A 418 12.43 25.33 -47.54
N PHE A 419 11.33 24.70 -47.17
CA PHE A 419 10.28 24.34 -48.12
C PHE A 419 9.59 25.57 -48.70
N VAL A 420 9.29 26.58 -47.89
CA VAL A 420 8.73 27.86 -48.34
C VAL A 420 9.68 28.56 -49.33
N LEU A 421 10.97 28.63 -49.01
CA LEU A 421 11.98 29.19 -49.91
C LEU A 421 12.05 28.43 -51.25
N PHE A 422 11.97 27.10 -51.20
CA PHE A 422 11.97 26.29 -52.42
C PHE A 422 10.73 26.53 -53.30
N ILE A 423 9.55 26.76 -52.70
CA ILE A 423 8.36 27.15 -53.45
C ILE A 423 8.55 28.51 -54.13
N GLN A 424 9.17 29.48 -53.44
CA GLN A 424 9.49 30.79 -54.03
C GLN A 424 10.46 30.65 -55.22
N ASP A 425 11.47 29.79 -55.10
CA ASP A 425 12.40 29.50 -56.20
C ASP A 425 11.65 28.89 -57.41
N LEU A 426 10.68 27.99 -57.18
CA LEU A 426 9.86 27.41 -58.23
C LEU A 426 8.94 28.44 -58.90
N ASP A 427 8.34 29.35 -58.14
CA ASP A 427 7.55 30.46 -58.69
C ASP A 427 8.42 31.38 -59.57
N GLU A 428 9.66 31.66 -59.14
CA GLU A 428 10.61 32.43 -59.95
C GLU A 428 10.95 31.72 -61.26
N VAL A 429 11.20 30.41 -61.21
CA VAL A 429 11.42 29.59 -62.40
C VAL A 429 10.21 29.63 -63.33
N GLY A 430 8.99 29.50 -62.79
CA GLY A 430 7.75 29.63 -63.56
C GLY A 430 7.65 30.98 -64.29
N ASN A 431 7.97 32.07 -63.61
CA ASN A 431 7.99 33.42 -64.19
C ASN A 431 9.05 33.55 -65.31
N ARG A 432 10.25 32.99 -65.10
CA ARG A 432 11.31 32.99 -66.13
C ARG A 432 10.92 32.18 -67.36
N LEU A 433 10.21 31.05 -67.19
CA LEU A 433 9.68 30.27 -68.31
C LEU A 433 8.64 31.05 -69.11
N GLN A 434 7.74 31.79 -68.45
CA GLN A 434 6.80 32.67 -69.15
C GLN A 434 7.50 33.80 -69.91
N GLN A 435 8.57 34.37 -69.35
CA GLN A 435 9.38 35.37 -70.05
C GLN A 435 10.10 34.77 -71.27
N LEU A 436 10.63 33.55 -71.14
CA LEU A 436 11.26 32.82 -72.24
C LEU A 436 10.26 32.57 -73.37
N ASP A 437 9.05 32.13 -73.03
CA ASP A 437 7.97 31.89 -74.01
C ASP A 437 7.56 33.19 -74.74
N LYS A 438 7.45 34.31 -74.02
CA LYS A 438 7.21 35.64 -74.62
C LYS A 438 8.35 36.07 -75.55
N ALA A 439 9.60 35.87 -75.12
CA ALA A 439 10.78 36.21 -75.92
C ALA A 439 10.86 35.36 -77.20
N TYR A 440 10.60 34.05 -77.07
CA TYR A 440 10.52 33.12 -78.18
C TYR A 440 9.42 33.51 -79.17
N SER A 441 8.20 33.77 -78.67
CA SER A 441 7.07 34.23 -79.47
C SER A 441 7.36 35.55 -80.18
N SER A 442 8.01 36.51 -79.51
CA SER A 442 8.43 37.78 -80.10
C SER A 442 9.48 37.60 -81.21
N ALA A 443 10.47 36.73 -80.99
CA ALA A 443 11.47 36.41 -82.01
C ALA A 443 10.82 35.74 -83.23
N ARG A 444 9.85 34.86 -83.01
CA ARG A 444 9.11 34.17 -84.06
C ARG A 444 8.18 35.10 -84.83
N ASN A 445 7.53 36.05 -84.16
CA ASN A 445 6.82 37.16 -84.82
C ASN A 445 7.74 37.97 -85.73
N LYS A 446 8.95 38.32 -85.28
CA LYS A 446 9.91 39.06 -86.12
C LYS A 446 10.41 38.22 -87.31
N LEU A 447 10.52 36.91 -87.15
CA LEU A 447 11.04 36.01 -88.17
C LEU A 447 9.98 35.65 -89.22
N THR A 448 8.80 35.21 -88.79
CA THR A 448 7.77 34.61 -89.67
C THR A 448 6.36 35.17 -89.49
N GLU A 449 5.89 35.43 -88.27
CA GLU A 449 4.43 35.61 -88.04
C GLU A 449 3.96 37.09 -88.02
N GLY A 450 4.86 38.05 -87.84
CA GLY A 450 4.52 39.48 -87.69
C GLY A 450 4.47 40.27 -89.01
N ARG A 451 3.77 41.41 -89.00
CA ARG A 451 3.68 42.33 -90.14
C ARG A 451 5.07 42.87 -90.52
N GLY A 452 5.54 42.54 -91.72
CA GLY A 452 6.89 42.89 -92.19
C GLY A 452 8.00 42.01 -91.62
N ASN A 453 7.71 40.74 -91.31
CA ASN A 453 8.67 39.76 -90.85
C ASN A 453 9.89 39.61 -91.78
N LEU A 454 11.01 39.14 -91.22
CA LEU A 454 12.29 39.06 -91.93
C LEU A 454 12.25 38.10 -93.13
N VAL A 455 11.51 37.00 -93.05
CA VAL A 455 11.38 36.03 -94.14
C VAL A 455 10.72 36.68 -95.36
N SER A 456 9.56 37.32 -95.18
CA SER A 456 8.85 38.03 -96.26
C SER A 456 9.67 39.18 -96.84
N ARG A 457 10.32 40.00 -96.00
CA ARG A 457 11.17 41.12 -96.45
C ARG A 457 12.40 40.66 -97.25
N SER A 458 13.04 39.58 -96.80
CA SER A 458 14.22 39.03 -97.46
C SER A 458 13.86 38.39 -98.80
N GLU A 459 12.70 37.72 -98.89
CA GLU A 459 12.22 37.15 -100.15
C GLU A 459 11.76 38.24 -101.14
N GLN A 460 11.08 39.29 -100.66
CA GLN A 460 10.75 40.48 -101.48
C GLN A 460 12.02 41.13 -102.07
N LEU A 461 13.10 41.25 -101.29
CA LEU A 461 14.38 41.78 -101.79
C LEU A 461 15.00 40.89 -102.89
N LYS A 462 14.86 39.57 -102.77
CA LYS A 462 15.29 38.62 -103.80
C LYS A 462 14.47 38.77 -105.08
N LEU A 463 13.14 38.92 -104.97
CA LEU A 463 12.24 39.21 -106.10
C LEU A 463 12.59 40.55 -106.80
N LEU A 464 13.03 41.55 -106.03
CA LEU A 464 13.47 42.85 -106.55
C LEU A 464 14.89 42.87 -107.15
N GLY A 465 15.55 41.70 -107.27
CA GLY A 465 16.81 41.55 -108.01
C GLY A 465 18.07 41.43 -107.15
N ALA A 466 17.95 41.21 -105.84
CA ALA A 466 19.11 40.88 -105.00
C ALA A 466 19.69 39.50 -105.38
N ARG A 467 21.00 39.43 -105.65
CA ARG A 467 21.69 38.17 -105.98
C ARG A 467 21.79 37.27 -104.75
N ALA A 468 20.91 36.27 -104.64
CA ALA A 468 20.94 35.24 -103.60
C ALA A 468 21.03 33.84 -104.22
N SER A 469 22.01 33.04 -103.78
CA SER A 469 22.30 31.70 -104.32
C SER A 469 21.56 30.55 -103.63
N LYS A 470 20.86 30.82 -102.52
CA LYS A 470 20.12 29.83 -101.73
C LYS A 470 18.65 30.28 -101.54
N SER A 471 17.74 29.33 -101.37
CA SER A 471 16.32 29.56 -101.08
C SER A 471 15.95 29.08 -99.68
N LEU A 472 14.96 29.74 -99.08
CA LEU A 472 14.36 29.29 -97.83
C LEU A 472 13.44 28.08 -98.07
N PRO A 473 13.23 27.21 -97.08
CA PRO A 473 12.28 26.10 -97.17
C PRO A 473 10.85 26.56 -97.47
N ALA A 474 10.13 25.82 -98.32
CA ALA A 474 8.79 26.18 -98.79
C ALA A 474 7.78 26.36 -97.64
N ASP A 475 7.79 25.46 -96.65
CA ASP A 475 6.87 25.50 -95.50
C ASP A 475 7.01 26.78 -94.64
N LEU A 476 8.23 27.34 -94.59
CA LEU A 476 8.50 28.57 -93.84
C LEU A 476 8.07 29.82 -94.62
N LEU A 477 8.18 29.78 -95.95
CA LEU A 477 7.72 30.85 -96.83
C LEU A 477 6.20 30.93 -96.84
N GLU A 478 5.52 29.79 -96.97
CA GLU A 478 4.06 29.71 -96.97
C GLU A 478 3.47 30.33 -95.69
N ARG A 479 3.99 29.93 -94.52
CA ARG A 479 3.57 30.46 -93.21
C ARG A 479 3.89 31.93 -92.99
N ALA A 480 5.01 32.41 -93.53
CA ALA A 480 5.44 33.80 -93.34
C ALA A 480 4.74 34.80 -94.27
N MET A 481 4.14 34.31 -95.36
CA MET A 481 3.47 35.11 -96.38
C MET A 481 1.93 35.04 -96.28
N THR A 482 1.37 34.28 -95.34
CA THR A 482 -0.09 34.06 -95.28
C THR A 482 -0.91 35.19 -94.68
N ASP A 483 -0.34 36.28 -94.16
CA ASP A 483 -1.16 37.35 -93.57
C ASP A 483 -0.49 38.75 -93.49
N VAL A 484 -0.30 39.40 -94.64
CA VAL A 484 -0.27 40.89 -94.75
C VAL A 484 -0.70 41.29 -96.17
N ASP A 485 -1.94 41.77 -96.31
CA ASP A 485 -2.51 42.47 -97.47
C ASP A 485 -2.42 41.73 -98.83
N GLY A 486 -3.59 41.37 -99.37
CA GLY A 486 -3.76 40.62 -100.60
C GLY A 486 -3.00 41.17 -101.82
N LEU A 487 -2.76 40.23 -102.74
CA LEU A 487 -2.09 40.36 -104.05
C LEU A 487 -0.56 40.43 -104.01
N VAL A 488 0.05 39.24 -104.03
CA VAL A 488 1.25 39.03 -104.84
C VAL A 488 1.01 37.79 -105.69
N GLU A 489 0.72 38.01 -106.97
CA GLU A 489 0.82 36.97 -108.00
C GLU A 489 2.27 36.45 -108.03
N LEU A 490 2.42 35.13 -107.95
CA LEU A 490 3.68 34.46 -108.29
C LEU A 490 3.89 34.60 -109.81
N PRO A 491 5.05 35.08 -110.29
CA PRO A 491 5.37 34.94 -111.70
C PRO A 491 5.74 33.47 -111.99
N GLU A 492 5.31 32.98 -113.16
CA GLU A 492 5.70 31.67 -113.72
C GLU A 492 7.22 31.48 -113.82
#